data_AF-A0A1Q8EB86-F1
#
_entry.id   AF-A0A1Q8EB86-F1
#
_cell.length_a   1.000
_cell.length_b   1.000
_cell.length_c   1.000
_cell.angle_alpha   90.00
_cell.angle_beta   90.00
_cell.angle_gamma   90.00
#
_symmetry.space_group_name_H-M   'P 1'
#
loop_
_entity.id
_entity.type
_entity.pdbx_description
1 polymer ?
#
loop_
_entity_poly.entity_id
_entity_poly.type
_entity_poly.pdbx_seq_one_letter_code
_entity_poly.pdbx_strand_id
1 'polypeptide(L)'
;MVRSKIKITDKKGWTGEEVGRLILKNSIHSYTEAMKGNRKPKPIFSQNELEAMVSNISYDNRMNGEIYNRYIALEHWLGKYVAITNSVYSTSLSEIKTITIIAENIRNIQESFYDRSKLPIITTREQFEKDTLKLLKSYTKKHSPHYTLAEIIDQFIYSDDSKKVKKILKTYKKEAPKARDFLKSHWEEATGNENLEGLAELTKAEIIEDVFLGELYSGLFNNVEGKTEQEIEEEKEAFLEDFSDLATTALEEIKKTLSLPDLTLDDMKKPLLTMEDAYLKNCFNYRKSIENTLYAENPNYQNGGVAFLAENYNHYLKPFTTLEERDKILGLGGILQGTPDGENLVEMVQNSYTELKFCYQELLKYDTTIELLAEGLDMPEIKVFKQGSQDVLERVNSLFDYIQHIVRTINMTYYRDSKEAIDRRGALEQLLPPMNLESYKIPEDEINALKVEIMADLKVFKDDKNRNINDSLHPILEGVEYDK
;
A
#
# COMPACT_ATOMS: atom_id res chain seq x y z
N MET A 1 20.83 -30.31 -40.08
CA MET A 1 21.91 -31.32 -40.02
C MET A 1 21.31 -32.70 -39.71
N VAL A 2 21.18 -33.60 -40.69
CA VAL A 2 20.48 -34.91 -40.53
C VAL A 2 21.36 -36.11 -40.91
N ARG A 3 22.66 -35.92 -41.20
CA ARG A 3 23.52 -36.98 -41.76
C ARG A 3 24.53 -37.65 -40.81
N SER A 4 24.42 -37.52 -39.48
CA SER A 4 25.42 -38.10 -38.54
C SER A 4 24.90 -39.03 -37.43
N LYS A 5 23.59 -39.16 -37.20
CA LYS A 5 23.08 -39.91 -36.01
C LYS A 5 23.33 -41.43 -36.05
N ILE A 6 23.21 -42.06 -37.22
CA ILE A 6 23.27 -43.53 -37.38
C ILE A 6 24.70 -44.08 -37.19
N LYS A 7 25.76 -43.28 -37.39
CA LYS A 7 27.15 -43.76 -37.22
C LYS A 7 27.62 -43.80 -35.77
N ILE A 8 26.95 -43.11 -34.85
CA ILE A 8 27.38 -43.02 -33.45
C ILE A 8 26.92 -44.29 -32.71
N THR A 9 25.65 -44.69 -32.82
CA THR A 9 25.08 -45.85 -32.10
C THR A 9 25.76 -47.19 -32.38
N ASP A 10 26.40 -47.34 -33.55
CA ASP A 10 27.04 -48.59 -34.00
C ASP A 10 28.50 -48.74 -33.55
N LYS A 11 29.07 -47.74 -32.88
CA LYS A 11 30.42 -47.81 -32.31
C LYS A 11 30.47 -48.92 -31.25
N LYS A 12 31.47 -49.80 -31.35
CA LYS A 12 31.75 -50.84 -30.34
C LYS A 12 32.81 -50.36 -29.35
N GLY A 13 32.70 -50.78 -28.09
CA GLY A 13 33.68 -50.49 -27.05
C GLY A 13 33.59 -49.07 -26.51
N TRP A 14 32.35 -48.59 -26.29
CA TRP A 14 32.13 -47.30 -25.63
C TRP A 14 32.74 -47.28 -24.23
N THR A 15 33.31 -46.16 -23.80
CA THR A 15 33.63 -45.96 -22.38
C THR A 15 32.38 -45.50 -21.62
N GLY A 16 32.34 -45.70 -20.31
CA GLY A 16 31.23 -45.22 -19.50
C GLY A 16 31.10 -43.70 -19.49
N GLU A 17 32.23 -43.00 -19.56
CA GLU A 17 32.29 -41.53 -19.66
C GLU A 17 31.64 -41.03 -20.96
N GLU A 18 31.98 -41.64 -22.10
CA GLU A 18 31.45 -41.23 -23.40
C GLU A 18 29.92 -41.34 -23.46
N VAL A 19 29.36 -42.46 -22.99
CA VAL A 19 27.90 -42.66 -22.95
C VAL A 19 27.25 -41.72 -21.93
N GLY A 20 27.86 -41.56 -20.74
CA GLY A 20 27.37 -40.65 -19.71
C GLY A 20 27.27 -39.19 -20.18
N ARG A 21 28.29 -38.71 -20.89
CA ARG A 21 28.29 -37.35 -21.49
C ARG A 21 27.21 -37.19 -22.56
N LEU A 22 26.94 -38.22 -23.37
CA LEU A 22 25.87 -38.18 -24.37
C LEU A 22 24.48 -38.11 -23.73
N ILE A 23 24.28 -38.82 -22.61
CA ILE A 23 23.04 -38.74 -21.82
C ILE A 23 22.86 -37.32 -21.27
N LEU A 24 23.89 -36.73 -20.65
CA LEU A 24 23.84 -35.35 -20.18
C LEU A 24 23.51 -34.38 -21.32
N LYS A 25 24.16 -34.51 -22.49
CA LYS A 25 23.85 -33.68 -23.67
C LYS A 25 22.39 -33.81 -24.11
N ASN A 26 21.82 -35.02 -24.00
CA ASN A 26 20.41 -35.26 -24.31
C ASN A 26 19.47 -34.54 -23.33
N SER A 27 19.79 -34.59 -22.04
CA SER A 27 19.01 -33.93 -20.97
C SER A 27 19.14 -32.40 -21.04
N ILE A 28 20.35 -31.87 -21.24
CA ILE A 28 20.61 -30.43 -21.48
C ILE A 28 19.79 -29.92 -22.67
N HIS A 29 19.79 -30.64 -23.80
CA HIS A 29 19.02 -30.25 -24.98
C HIS A 29 17.52 -30.22 -24.69
N SER A 30 17.00 -31.26 -24.06
CA SER A 30 15.57 -31.37 -23.75
C SER A 30 15.12 -30.25 -22.81
N TYR A 31 15.93 -29.96 -21.78
CA TYR A 31 15.70 -28.85 -20.86
C TYR A 31 15.76 -27.49 -21.57
N THR A 32 16.79 -27.26 -22.39
CA THR A 32 16.95 -26.00 -23.14
C THR A 32 15.75 -25.72 -24.04
N GLU A 33 15.23 -26.73 -24.74
CA GLU A 33 14.05 -26.58 -25.59
C GLU A 33 12.78 -26.35 -24.78
N ALA A 34 12.64 -27.00 -23.61
CA ALA A 34 11.54 -26.74 -22.69
C ALA A 34 11.55 -25.28 -22.18
N MET A 35 12.72 -24.74 -21.83
CA MET A 35 12.89 -23.34 -21.40
C MET A 35 12.57 -22.32 -22.49
N LYS A 36 12.65 -22.71 -23.78
CA LYS A 36 12.18 -21.90 -24.91
C LYS A 36 10.66 -22.00 -25.16
N GLY A 37 9.93 -22.71 -24.30
CA GLY A 37 8.48 -22.88 -24.41
C GLY A 37 8.04 -24.07 -25.26
N ASN A 38 8.96 -24.95 -25.70
CA ASN A 38 8.58 -26.17 -26.41
C ASN A 38 7.98 -27.19 -25.43
N ARG A 39 6.66 -27.42 -25.51
CA ARG A 39 5.93 -28.34 -24.61
C ARG A 39 6.26 -29.83 -24.82
N LYS A 40 6.86 -30.19 -25.96
CA LYS A 40 7.25 -31.57 -26.30
C LYS A 40 8.64 -31.58 -26.94
N PRO A 41 9.70 -31.29 -26.15
CA PRO A 41 11.05 -31.28 -26.67
C PRO A 41 11.40 -32.68 -27.19
N LYS A 42 11.93 -32.75 -28.42
CA LYS A 42 12.40 -34.01 -28.99
C LYS A 42 13.84 -34.23 -28.55
N PRO A 43 14.18 -35.34 -27.89
CA PRO A 43 15.55 -35.59 -27.47
C PRO A 43 16.48 -35.77 -28.69
N ILE A 44 17.78 -35.52 -28.50
CA ILE A 44 18.81 -35.77 -29.50
C ILE A 44 18.83 -37.27 -29.86
N PHE A 45 18.76 -38.12 -28.84
CA PHE A 45 18.71 -39.58 -28.96
C PHE A 45 17.42 -40.10 -28.34
N SER A 46 16.78 -41.05 -29.01
CA SER A 46 15.68 -41.81 -28.44
C SER A 46 16.16 -42.74 -27.33
N GLN A 47 15.23 -43.18 -26.47
CA GLN A 47 15.52 -44.10 -25.38
C GLN A 47 16.20 -45.40 -25.89
N ASN A 48 15.69 -45.97 -26.99
CA ASN A 48 16.26 -47.18 -27.59
C ASN A 48 17.70 -46.97 -28.10
N GLU A 49 18.00 -45.79 -28.64
CA GLU A 49 19.37 -45.46 -29.09
C GLU A 49 20.33 -45.35 -27.90
N LEU A 50 19.89 -44.76 -26.78
CA LEU A 50 20.68 -44.69 -25.55
C LEU A 50 20.92 -46.07 -24.94
N GLU A 51 19.88 -46.92 -24.85
CA GLU A 51 20.00 -48.29 -24.35
C GLU A 51 20.95 -49.16 -25.20
N ALA A 52 20.94 -48.97 -26.53
CA ALA A 52 21.90 -49.60 -27.42
C ALA A 52 23.34 -49.13 -27.16
N MET A 53 23.57 -47.85 -26.87
CA MET A 53 24.90 -47.35 -26.50
C MET A 53 25.38 -47.93 -25.17
N VAL A 54 24.50 -47.98 -24.15
CA VAL A 54 24.81 -48.55 -22.82
C VAL A 54 25.17 -50.03 -22.91
N SER A 55 24.46 -50.79 -23.76
CA SER A 55 24.72 -52.22 -23.96
C SER A 55 26.07 -52.50 -24.64
N ASN A 56 26.65 -51.50 -25.30
CA ASN A 56 27.94 -51.59 -26.00
C ASN A 56 29.11 -50.94 -25.22
N ILE A 57 28.90 -50.58 -23.95
CA ILE A 57 30.00 -50.17 -23.06
C ILE A 57 30.97 -51.33 -22.87
N SER A 58 32.27 -51.09 -23.08
CA SER A 58 33.31 -52.08 -22.77
C SER A 58 33.43 -52.23 -21.26
N TYR A 59 33.10 -53.41 -20.76
CA TYR A 59 33.28 -53.81 -19.36
C TYR A 59 34.62 -54.51 -19.10
N ASP A 60 35.54 -54.48 -20.07
CA ASP A 60 36.89 -55.05 -19.94
C ASP A 60 37.66 -54.37 -18.79
N ASN A 61 37.25 -53.15 -18.43
CA ASN A 61 37.62 -52.46 -17.19
C ASN A 61 36.36 -52.18 -16.36
N ARG A 62 36.23 -52.79 -15.18
CA ARG A 62 35.11 -52.58 -14.24
C ARG A 62 34.86 -51.10 -13.92
N MET A 63 35.89 -50.27 -14.02
CA MET A 63 35.81 -48.82 -13.81
C MET A 63 34.89 -48.11 -14.82
N ASN A 64 34.70 -48.63 -16.03
CA ASN A 64 33.82 -48.03 -17.04
C ASN A 64 32.35 -48.03 -16.59
N GLY A 65 31.87 -49.14 -16.02
CA GLY A 65 30.51 -49.21 -15.48
C GLY A 65 30.30 -48.30 -14.27
N GLU A 66 31.32 -48.16 -13.43
CA GLU A 66 31.28 -47.25 -12.28
C GLU A 66 31.22 -45.77 -12.71
N ILE A 67 32.05 -45.38 -13.69
CA ILE A 67 32.06 -44.02 -14.24
C ILE A 67 30.69 -43.71 -14.86
N TYR A 68 30.15 -44.61 -15.68
CA TYR A 68 28.80 -44.45 -16.26
C TYR A 68 27.74 -44.20 -15.18
N ASN A 69 27.74 -45.00 -14.10
CA ASN A 69 26.79 -44.84 -13.01
C ASN A 69 26.89 -43.48 -12.30
N ARG A 70 28.07 -42.85 -12.25
CA ARG A 70 28.25 -41.50 -11.68
C ARG A 70 27.64 -40.42 -12.57
N TYR A 71 27.74 -40.56 -13.88
CA TYR A 71 27.05 -39.68 -14.83
C TYR A 71 25.52 -39.81 -14.73
N ILE A 72 24.99 -41.01 -14.53
CA ILE A 72 23.55 -41.22 -14.27
C ILE A 72 23.14 -40.57 -12.94
N ALA A 73 23.95 -40.70 -11.89
CA ALA A 73 23.68 -40.04 -10.62
C ALA A 73 23.64 -38.50 -10.78
N LEU A 74 24.57 -37.94 -11.56
CA LEU A 74 24.57 -36.51 -11.89
C LEU A 74 23.31 -36.10 -12.68
N GLU A 75 22.87 -36.90 -13.66
CA GLU A 75 21.67 -36.59 -14.45
C GLU A 75 20.41 -36.59 -13.58
N HIS A 76 20.26 -37.58 -12.70
CA HIS A 76 19.19 -37.60 -11.70
C HIS A 76 19.28 -36.43 -10.71
N TRP A 77 20.49 -36.09 -10.27
CA TRP A 77 20.72 -34.94 -9.38
C TRP A 77 20.28 -33.64 -10.05
N LEU A 78 20.67 -33.41 -11.31
CA LEU A 78 20.23 -32.25 -12.09
C LEU A 78 18.69 -32.20 -12.18
N GLY A 79 18.04 -33.30 -12.55
CA GLY A 79 16.58 -33.35 -12.65
C GLY A 79 15.86 -33.03 -11.33
N LYS A 80 16.34 -33.58 -10.21
CA LYS A 80 15.76 -33.35 -8.88
C LYS A 80 16.00 -31.93 -8.39
N TYR A 81 17.25 -31.46 -8.43
CA TYR A 81 17.62 -30.19 -7.80
C TYR A 81 17.27 -28.97 -8.66
N VAL A 82 17.10 -29.10 -9.98
CA VAL A 82 16.48 -28.04 -10.78
C VAL A 82 15.07 -27.72 -10.25
N ALA A 83 14.26 -28.73 -9.93
CA ALA A 83 12.89 -28.49 -9.45
C ALA A 83 12.88 -27.87 -8.05
N ILE A 84 13.73 -28.37 -7.14
CA ILE A 84 13.88 -27.83 -5.78
C ILE A 84 14.35 -26.37 -5.84
N THR A 85 15.42 -26.10 -6.59
CA THR A 85 16.00 -24.76 -6.67
C THR A 85 15.09 -23.76 -7.40
N ASN A 86 14.27 -24.21 -8.36
CA ASN A 86 13.19 -23.38 -8.92
C ASN A 86 12.17 -22.94 -7.85
N SER A 87 11.84 -23.82 -6.90
CA SER A 87 10.97 -23.47 -5.78
C SER A 87 11.64 -22.42 -4.89
N VAL A 88 12.94 -22.60 -4.58
CA VAL A 88 13.73 -21.63 -3.80
C VAL A 88 13.78 -20.27 -4.49
N TYR A 89 14.03 -20.24 -5.80
CA TYR A 89 14.00 -19.02 -6.60
C TYR A 89 12.61 -18.35 -6.54
N SER A 90 11.54 -19.11 -6.72
CA SER A 90 10.17 -18.58 -6.65
C SER A 90 9.83 -18.01 -5.27
N THR A 91 10.27 -18.66 -4.19
CA THR A 91 10.16 -18.14 -2.82
C THR A 91 10.92 -16.82 -2.68
N SER A 92 12.16 -16.73 -3.18
CA SER A 92 12.93 -15.48 -3.11
C SER A 92 12.21 -14.30 -3.78
N LEU A 93 11.56 -14.52 -4.93
CA LEU A 93 10.77 -13.50 -5.61
C LEU A 93 9.53 -13.09 -4.81
N SER A 94 8.91 -14.04 -4.11
CA SER A 94 7.78 -13.77 -3.21
C SER A 94 8.21 -12.88 -2.05
N GLU A 95 9.35 -13.17 -1.42
CA GLU A 95 9.86 -12.36 -0.31
C GLU A 95 10.26 -10.95 -0.73
N ILE A 96 10.92 -10.81 -1.88
CA ILE A 96 11.22 -9.49 -2.48
C ILE A 96 9.93 -8.71 -2.71
N LYS A 97 8.87 -9.36 -3.22
CA LYS A 97 7.57 -8.72 -3.44
C LYS A 97 6.94 -8.26 -2.13
N THR A 98 6.98 -9.08 -1.07
CA THR A 98 6.46 -8.71 0.26
C THR A 98 7.13 -7.44 0.77
N ILE A 99 8.47 -7.39 0.74
CA ILE A 99 9.23 -6.21 1.19
C ILE A 99 8.91 -4.99 0.32
N THR A 100 8.79 -5.18 -1.01
CA THR A 100 8.45 -4.10 -1.96
C THR A 100 7.08 -3.49 -1.67
N ILE A 101 6.06 -4.31 -1.36
CA ILE A 101 4.71 -3.81 -1.03
C ILE A 101 4.75 -2.95 0.24
N ILE A 102 5.50 -3.37 1.25
CA ILE A 102 5.66 -2.62 2.50
C ILE A 102 6.39 -1.30 2.23
N ALA A 103 7.47 -1.32 1.45
CA ALA A 103 8.21 -0.12 1.06
C ALA A 103 7.33 0.87 0.25
N GLU A 104 6.50 0.39 -0.68
CA GLU A 104 5.55 1.21 -1.43
C GLU A 104 4.49 1.87 -0.53
N ASN A 105 3.94 1.13 0.43
CA ASN A 105 2.98 1.69 1.39
C ASN A 105 3.62 2.84 2.19
N ILE A 106 4.82 2.62 2.70
CA ILE A 106 5.59 3.64 3.41
C ILE A 106 5.87 4.84 2.50
N ARG A 107 6.33 4.61 1.26
CA ARG A 107 6.58 5.68 0.28
C ARG A 107 5.34 6.54 0.07
N ASN A 108 4.21 5.93 -0.25
CA ASN A 108 2.97 6.65 -0.52
C ASN A 108 2.54 7.53 0.67
N ILE A 109 2.76 7.06 1.89
CA ILE A 109 2.50 7.82 3.11
C ILE A 109 3.49 8.96 3.27
N GLN A 110 4.80 8.73 3.05
CA GLN A 110 5.81 9.79 3.13
C GLN A 110 5.67 10.83 2.03
N GLU A 111 5.28 10.46 0.81
CA GLU A 111 4.93 11.39 -0.27
C GLU A 111 3.72 12.25 0.11
N SER A 112 2.72 11.65 0.76
CA SER A 112 1.56 12.40 1.27
C SER A 112 1.95 13.40 2.37
N PHE A 113 2.89 13.04 3.27
CA PHE A 113 3.45 13.98 4.23
C PHE A 113 4.28 15.08 3.54
N TYR A 114 5.09 14.71 2.55
CA TYR A 114 5.91 15.65 1.77
C TYR A 114 5.04 16.67 1.05
N ASP A 115 3.99 16.22 0.35
CA ASP A 115 3.07 17.09 -0.35
C ASP A 115 2.30 18.00 0.60
N ARG A 116 1.88 17.48 1.76
CA ARG A 116 1.33 18.30 2.85
C ARG A 116 2.33 19.35 3.35
N SER A 117 3.61 19.03 3.38
CA SER A 117 4.66 19.93 3.87
C SER A 117 5.01 21.06 2.89
N LYS A 118 4.73 20.87 1.59
CA LYS A 118 4.89 21.91 0.55
C LYS A 118 3.78 22.95 0.55
N LEU A 119 2.69 22.67 1.27
CA LEU A 119 1.61 23.63 1.44
C LEU A 119 2.18 24.89 2.12
N PRO A 120 1.86 26.10 1.67
CA PRO A 120 2.44 27.32 2.24
C PRO A 120 2.10 27.45 3.73
N ILE A 121 3.12 27.51 4.60
CA ILE A 121 2.96 27.52 6.07
C ILE A 121 3.21 28.92 6.65
N ILE A 122 2.39 29.28 7.65
CA ILE A 122 2.62 30.18 8.79
C ILE A 122 1.97 31.58 8.73
N THR A 123 0.88 31.72 9.51
CA THR A 123 0.32 33.00 9.94
C THR A 123 0.12 32.99 11.47
N THR A 124 0.29 34.13 12.16
CA THR A 124 -0.09 34.26 13.58
C THR A 124 -1.61 34.19 13.69
N ARG A 125 -2.19 33.93 14.89
CA ARG A 125 -3.66 34.00 15.05
C ARG A 125 -4.21 35.36 14.61
N GLU A 126 -3.51 36.44 14.95
CA GLU A 126 -3.88 37.80 14.53
C GLU A 126 -3.85 37.95 12.99
N GLN A 127 -2.83 37.43 12.34
CA GLN A 127 -2.70 37.53 10.88
C GLN A 127 -3.71 36.60 10.18
N PHE A 128 -4.04 35.44 10.76
CA PHE A 128 -5.14 34.58 10.28
C PHE A 128 -6.48 35.28 10.39
N GLU A 129 -6.84 35.85 11.56
CA GLU A 129 -8.10 36.56 11.72
C GLU A 129 -8.20 37.75 10.77
N LYS A 130 -7.09 38.48 10.58
CA LYS A 130 -7.00 39.55 9.59
C LYS A 130 -7.23 39.08 8.16
N ASP A 131 -6.66 37.93 7.78
CA ASP A 131 -6.82 37.38 6.43
C ASP A 131 -8.20 36.77 6.23
N THR A 132 -8.75 36.08 7.22
CA THR A 132 -10.14 35.61 7.22
C THR A 132 -11.12 36.77 7.07
N LEU A 133 -10.91 37.91 7.75
CA LEU A 133 -11.73 39.11 7.56
C LEU A 133 -11.61 39.71 6.15
N LYS A 134 -10.44 39.62 5.49
CA LYS A 134 -10.28 40.05 4.08
C LYS A 134 -11.02 39.11 3.12
N LEU A 135 -10.93 37.80 3.36
CA LEU A 135 -11.65 36.79 2.60
C LEU A 135 -13.15 36.98 2.77
N LEU A 136 -13.61 37.19 4.00
CA LEU A 136 -15.01 37.46 4.30
C LEU A 136 -15.52 38.70 3.57
N LYS A 137 -14.75 39.81 3.57
CA LYS A 137 -15.09 41.02 2.80
C LYS A 137 -15.12 40.81 1.28
N SER A 138 -14.41 39.80 0.78
CA SER A 138 -14.43 39.45 -0.65
C SER A 138 -15.62 38.54 -0.97
N TYR A 139 -15.94 37.61 -0.07
CA TYR A 139 -17.09 36.73 -0.14
C TYR A 139 -18.41 37.50 -0.09
N THR A 140 -18.57 38.43 0.86
CA THR A 140 -19.79 39.25 1.00
C THR A 140 -20.01 40.27 -0.11
N LYS A 141 -19.09 40.40 -1.08
CA LYS A 141 -19.35 41.14 -2.33
C LYS A 141 -20.16 40.34 -3.33
N LYS A 142 -20.10 39.01 -3.23
CA LYS A 142 -20.79 38.06 -4.12
C LYS A 142 -21.99 37.40 -3.44
N HIS A 143 -21.98 37.31 -2.10
CA HIS A 143 -23.02 36.70 -1.27
C HIS A 143 -23.65 37.72 -0.33
N SER A 144 -24.80 37.40 0.25
CA SER A 144 -25.46 38.27 1.25
C SER A 144 -24.52 38.54 2.44
N PRO A 145 -24.32 39.79 2.86
CA PRO A 145 -23.48 40.12 4.01
C PRO A 145 -24.15 39.81 5.36
N HIS A 146 -25.42 39.40 5.37
CA HIS A 146 -26.21 39.21 6.57
C HIS A 146 -26.78 37.79 6.62
N TYR A 147 -26.77 37.22 7.81
CA TYR A 147 -27.61 36.11 8.19
C TYR A 147 -29.02 36.60 8.54
N THR A 148 -30.00 35.90 7.97
CA THR A 148 -31.42 35.98 8.29
C THR A 148 -31.73 35.28 9.61
N LEU A 149 -32.91 35.53 10.17
CA LEU A 149 -33.34 34.82 11.37
C LEU A 149 -33.44 33.30 11.15
N ALA A 150 -33.86 32.85 9.97
CA ALA A 150 -33.93 31.43 9.61
C ALA A 150 -32.54 30.78 9.67
N GLU A 151 -31.54 31.36 9.01
CA GLU A 151 -30.15 30.86 9.05
C GLU A 151 -29.58 30.85 10.48
N ILE A 152 -29.95 31.82 11.32
CA ILE A 152 -29.55 31.85 12.74
C ILE A 152 -30.24 30.74 13.54
N ILE A 153 -31.51 30.46 13.27
CA ILE A 153 -32.24 29.35 13.90
C ILE A 153 -31.59 28.02 13.51
N ASP A 154 -31.28 27.83 12.23
CA ASP A 154 -30.62 26.63 11.72
C ASP A 154 -29.28 26.38 12.44
N GLN A 155 -28.38 27.37 12.38
CA GLN A 155 -27.07 27.27 13.03
C GLN A 155 -27.19 27.02 14.54
N PHE A 156 -28.19 27.62 15.22
CA PHE A 156 -28.41 27.43 16.66
C PHE A 156 -28.86 26.01 17.01
N ILE A 157 -29.71 25.40 16.18
CA ILE A 157 -30.18 24.02 16.39
C ILE A 157 -28.98 23.06 16.40
N TYR A 158 -27.97 23.32 15.57
CA TYR A 158 -26.74 22.54 15.45
C TYR A 158 -25.60 22.95 16.41
N SER A 159 -25.70 24.08 17.12
CA SER A 159 -24.58 24.62 17.91
C SER A 159 -24.33 23.91 19.25
N ASP A 160 -25.07 22.84 19.55
CA ASP A 160 -24.97 22.05 20.80
C ASP A 160 -25.30 22.81 22.10
N ASP A 161 -25.66 24.09 22.01
CA ASP A 161 -25.72 25.06 23.11
C ASP A 161 -26.98 24.95 23.98
N SER A 162 -28.06 24.33 23.48
CA SER A 162 -29.35 24.26 24.20
C SER A 162 -29.74 22.86 24.66
N LYS A 163 -29.89 22.70 25.98
CA LYS A 163 -30.51 21.50 26.59
C LYS A 163 -32.00 21.38 26.25
N LYS A 164 -32.69 22.49 25.98
CA LYS A 164 -34.11 22.47 25.62
C LYS A 164 -34.29 21.95 24.20
N VAL A 165 -33.49 22.44 23.25
CA VAL A 165 -33.44 21.92 21.87
C VAL A 165 -33.13 20.42 21.88
N LYS A 166 -32.09 19.98 22.61
CA LYS A 166 -31.75 18.56 22.74
C LYS A 166 -32.89 17.70 23.31
N LYS A 167 -33.75 18.26 24.15
CA LYS A 167 -34.93 17.56 24.68
C LYS A 167 -36.01 17.40 23.61
N ILE A 168 -36.23 18.43 22.79
CA ILE A 168 -37.18 18.41 21.67
C ILE A 168 -36.73 17.39 20.61
N LEU A 169 -35.46 17.41 20.21
CA LEU A 169 -34.89 16.47 19.24
C LEU A 169 -35.06 14.99 19.65
N LYS A 170 -34.98 14.68 20.95
CA LYS A 170 -35.25 13.33 21.46
C LYS A 170 -36.70 12.88 21.27
N THR A 171 -37.65 13.80 21.38
CA THR A 171 -39.07 13.52 21.13
C THR A 171 -39.30 13.26 19.65
N TYR A 172 -38.64 14.04 18.78
CA TYR A 172 -38.75 13.94 17.33
C TYR A 172 -38.27 12.62 16.72
N LYS A 173 -37.48 11.81 17.46
CA LYS A 173 -37.09 10.44 17.03
C LYS A 173 -38.29 9.48 16.87
N LYS A 174 -39.49 9.90 17.28
CA LYS A 174 -40.73 9.12 17.18
C LYS A 174 -41.83 9.84 16.41
N GLU A 175 -41.55 11.02 15.88
CA GLU A 175 -42.53 11.83 15.16
C GLU A 175 -42.18 11.85 13.67
N ALA A 176 -43.16 11.55 12.83
CA ALA A 176 -43.03 11.73 11.39
C ALA A 176 -43.32 13.20 11.02
N PRO A 177 -42.63 13.75 10.00
CA PRO A 177 -43.02 15.00 9.38
C PRO A 177 -44.35 14.83 8.63
N LYS A 178 -45.03 15.94 8.32
CA LYS A 178 -46.23 15.90 7.50
C LYS A 178 -45.86 15.63 6.04
N ALA A 179 -46.65 14.78 5.38
CA ALA A 179 -46.44 14.47 3.98
C ALA A 179 -46.64 15.71 3.09
N ARG A 180 -45.63 16.04 2.29
CA ARG A 180 -45.63 17.15 1.32
C ARG A 180 -45.00 16.67 0.01
N ASP A 181 -45.44 17.22 -1.11
CA ASP A 181 -44.93 16.79 -2.42
C ASP A 181 -43.50 17.29 -2.68
N PHE A 182 -43.15 18.51 -2.23
CA PHE A 182 -41.78 19.04 -2.37
C PHE A 182 -40.75 18.31 -1.50
N LEU A 183 -41.18 17.66 -0.39
CA LEU A 183 -40.27 16.86 0.44
C LEU A 183 -39.74 15.64 -0.31
N LYS A 184 -40.52 15.08 -1.26
CA LYS A 184 -40.08 13.96 -2.08
C LYS A 184 -38.94 14.37 -3.01
N SER A 185 -39.09 15.51 -3.70
CA SER A 185 -38.06 16.01 -4.62
C SER A 185 -36.80 16.43 -3.87
N HIS A 186 -36.93 17.14 -2.75
CA HIS A 186 -35.75 17.53 -1.96
C HIS A 186 -35.07 16.32 -1.30
N TRP A 187 -35.82 15.29 -0.91
CA TRP A 187 -35.23 14.05 -0.39
C TRP A 187 -34.39 13.33 -1.44
N GLU A 188 -34.91 13.20 -2.66
CA GLU A 188 -34.18 12.60 -3.78
C GLU A 188 -32.90 13.39 -4.08
N GLU A 189 -32.97 14.71 -4.12
CA GLU A 189 -31.81 15.59 -4.32
C GLU A 189 -30.77 15.47 -3.19
N ALA A 190 -31.21 15.47 -1.94
CA ALA A 190 -30.32 15.43 -0.77
C ALA A 190 -29.63 14.07 -0.58
N THR A 191 -30.32 12.97 -0.90
CA THR A 191 -29.85 11.60 -0.61
C THR A 191 -29.35 10.84 -1.85
N GLY A 192 -29.66 11.32 -3.05
CA GLY A 192 -29.43 10.60 -4.31
C GLY A 192 -30.30 9.35 -4.48
N ASN A 193 -31.36 9.21 -3.69
CA ASN A 193 -32.20 8.01 -3.65
C ASN A 193 -33.46 8.16 -4.52
N GLU A 194 -33.32 7.83 -5.80
CA GLU A 194 -34.41 7.88 -6.80
C GLU A 194 -35.60 6.96 -6.46
N ASN A 195 -35.40 5.93 -5.62
CA ASN A 195 -36.46 5.00 -5.23
C ASN A 195 -37.26 5.45 -4.00
N LEU A 196 -36.92 6.61 -3.41
CA LEU A 196 -37.54 7.16 -2.19
C LEU A 196 -37.53 6.19 -1.00
N GLU A 197 -36.56 5.26 -0.97
CA GLU A 197 -36.42 4.30 0.11
C GLU A 197 -36.08 5.04 1.42
N GLY A 198 -36.77 4.69 2.51
CA GLY A 198 -36.64 5.36 3.81
C GLY A 198 -37.51 6.61 4.00
N LEU A 199 -38.04 7.23 2.94
CA LEU A 199 -38.85 8.46 3.06
C LEU A 199 -40.14 8.26 3.88
N ALA A 200 -40.77 7.10 3.77
CA ALA A 200 -42.01 6.78 4.51
C ALA A 200 -41.76 6.53 6.01
N GLU A 201 -40.53 6.18 6.38
CA GLU A 201 -40.11 5.91 7.75
C GLU A 201 -39.39 7.11 8.39
N LEU A 202 -39.19 8.17 7.60
CA LEU A 202 -38.46 9.37 7.98
C LEU A 202 -39.09 10.02 9.22
N THR A 203 -38.25 10.24 10.22
CA THR A 203 -38.59 10.97 11.42
C THR A 203 -38.14 12.42 11.32
N LYS A 204 -38.80 13.31 12.07
CA LYS A 204 -38.39 14.70 12.22
C LYS A 204 -36.95 14.83 12.76
N ALA A 205 -36.47 13.86 13.54
CA ALA A 205 -35.10 13.88 14.04
C ALA A 205 -34.09 13.55 12.94
N GLU A 206 -34.36 12.57 12.08
CA GLU A 206 -33.49 12.22 10.94
C GLU A 206 -33.39 13.37 9.94
N ILE A 207 -34.47 14.13 9.74
CA ILE A 207 -34.42 15.39 8.96
C ILE A 207 -33.35 16.34 9.51
N ILE A 208 -33.22 16.45 10.83
CA ILE A 208 -32.29 17.37 11.46
C ILE A 208 -30.89 16.74 11.53
N GLU A 209 -30.76 15.50 11.99
CA GLU A 209 -29.50 14.84 12.32
C GLU A 209 -28.77 14.29 11.08
N ASP A 210 -29.49 13.79 10.08
CA ASP A 210 -28.92 13.03 8.96
C ASP A 210 -29.11 13.70 7.59
N VAL A 211 -30.23 14.40 7.37
CA VAL A 211 -30.55 15.05 6.07
C VAL A 211 -30.23 16.54 6.06
N PHE A 212 -30.32 17.21 7.20
CA PHE A 212 -30.21 18.66 7.42
C PHE A 212 -31.43 19.49 6.95
N LEU A 213 -31.84 20.46 7.77
CA LEU A 213 -32.96 21.36 7.45
C LEU A 213 -32.72 22.17 6.18
N GLY A 214 -31.47 22.58 5.95
CA GLY A 214 -31.06 23.31 4.75
C GLY A 214 -31.25 22.53 3.44
N GLU A 215 -31.29 21.20 3.49
CA GLU A 215 -31.51 20.38 2.29
C GLU A 215 -33.01 20.24 2.00
N LEU A 216 -33.83 19.94 3.02
CA LEU A 216 -35.28 19.74 2.84
C LEU A 216 -36.11 21.02 2.79
N TYR A 217 -35.64 22.10 3.41
CA TYR A 217 -36.27 23.42 3.43
C TYR A 217 -35.29 24.47 2.87
N SER A 218 -34.70 24.15 1.71
CA SER A 218 -33.60 24.91 1.13
C SER A 218 -33.98 26.30 0.67
N GLY A 219 -35.24 26.59 0.37
CA GLY A 219 -35.70 27.96 0.09
C GLY A 219 -35.75 28.83 1.36
N LEU A 220 -36.03 28.22 2.51
CA LEU A 220 -36.09 28.93 3.79
C LEU A 220 -34.71 29.17 4.41
N PHE A 221 -33.86 28.14 4.42
CA PHE A 221 -32.58 28.17 5.13
C PHE A 221 -31.36 28.40 4.25
N ASN A 222 -31.48 28.17 2.93
CA ASN A 222 -30.41 28.40 1.97
C ASN A 222 -30.79 29.47 0.95
N ASN A 223 -29.78 30.11 0.36
CA ASN A 223 -30.01 31.06 -0.73
C ASN A 223 -29.91 30.31 -2.07
N VAL A 224 -30.95 29.55 -2.42
CA VAL A 224 -30.99 28.75 -3.66
C VAL A 224 -31.45 29.61 -4.83
N GLU A 225 -30.59 29.75 -5.85
CA GLU A 225 -30.91 30.48 -7.07
C GLU A 225 -32.05 29.80 -7.82
N GLY A 226 -33.12 30.54 -8.13
CA GLY A 226 -34.26 30.05 -8.91
C GLY A 226 -35.56 29.75 -8.14
N LYS A 227 -35.57 29.82 -6.80
CA LYS A 227 -36.80 29.69 -6.00
C LYS A 227 -37.61 30.99 -5.96
N THR A 228 -38.93 30.86 -6.05
CA THR A 228 -39.89 31.97 -5.97
C THR A 228 -40.24 32.31 -4.52
N GLU A 229 -40.67 33.56 -4.26
CA GLU A 229 -41.10 33.98 -2.91
C GLU A 229 -42.24 33.11 -2.35
N GLN A 230 -43.10 32.60 -3.24
CA GLN A 230 -44.21 31.72 -2.88
C GLN A 230 -43.70 30.36 -2.39
N GLU A 231 -42.78 29.72 -3.12
CA GLU A 231 -42.18 28.44 -2.70
C GLU A 231 -41.46 28.55 -1.36
N ILE A 232 -40.77 29.67 -1.12
CA ILE A 232 -40.11 29.93 0.16
C ILE A 232 -41.14 30.08 1.29
N GLU A 233 -42.29 30.73 1.04
CA GLU A 233 -43.33 30.85 2.06
C GLU A 233 -44.03 29.52 2.33
N GLU A 234 -44.27 28.70 1.30
CA GLU A 234 -44.79 27.33 1.46
C GLU A 234 -43.86 26.46 2.31
N GLU A 235 -42.54 26.57 2.12
CA GLU A 235 -41.56 25.90 2.97
C GLU A 235 -41.55 26.42 4.41
N LYS A 236 -41.69 27.74 4.60
CA LYS A 236 -41.80 28.35 5.94
C LYS A 236 -43.02 27.83 6.69
N GLU A 237 -44.19 27.81 6.04
CA GLU A 237 -45.41 27.29 6.64
C GLU A 237 -45.27 25.81 6.99
N ALA A 238 -44.70 25.00 6.10
CA ALA A 238 -44.46 23.58 6.35
C ALA A 238 -43.46 23.34 7.49
N PHE A 239 -42.34 24.07 7.51
CA PHE A 239 -41.36 24.00 8.59
C PHE A 239 -42.01 24.35 9.94
N LEU A 240 -42.79 25.43 10.01
CA LEU A 240 -43.45 25.82 11.26
C LEU A 240 -44.52 24.82 11.68
N GLU A 241 -45.18 24.16 10.75
CA GLU A 241 -46.18 23.14 11.07
C GLU A 241 -45.55 21.90 11.72
N ASP A 242 -44.36 21.49 11.27
CA ASP A 242 -43.65 20.32 11.79
C ASP A 242 -42.72 20.63 12.97
N PHE A 243 -42.17 21.85 13.04
CA PHE A 243 -41.08 22.22 13.94
C PHE A 243 -41.35 23.50 14.77
N SER A 244 -42.61 23.92 14.94
CA SER A 244 -42.94 25.17 15.68
C SER A 244 -42.41 25.23 17.11
N ASP A 245 -42.42 24.14 17.87
CA ASP A 245 -41.88 24.09 19.23
C ASP A 245 -40.35 24.18 19.25
N LEU A 246 -39.67 23.56 18.28
CA LEU A 246 -38.23 23.73 18.07
C LEU A 246 -37.90 25.18 17.70
N ALA A 247 -38.58 25.74 16.69
CA ALA A 247 -38.34 27.10 16.20
C ALA A 247 -38.63 28.17 17.26
N THR A 248 -39.71 28.01 18.03
CA THR A 248 -40.04 28.92 19.14
C THR A 248 -38.97 28.85 20.23
N THR A 249 -38.56 27.64 20.62
CA THR A 249 -37.52 27.44 21.64
C THR A 249 -36.19 28.04 21.18
N ALA A 250 -35.81 27.83 19.92
CA ALA A 250 -34.62 28.42 19.33
C ALA A 250 -34.69 29.95 19.34
N LEU A 251 -35.80 30.53 18.88
CA LEU A 251 -36.01 31.98 18.84
C LEU A 251 -35.88 32.62 20.24
N GLU A 252 -36.49 32.03 21.27
CA GLU A 252 -36.38 32.52 22.65
C GLU A 252 -34.92 32.57 23.14
N GLU A 253 -34.16 31.52 22.88
CA GLU A 253 -32.76 31.42 23.30
C GLU A 253 -31.84 32.33 22.46
N ILE A 254 -32.10 32.47 21.16
CA ILE A 254 -31.39 33.37 20.25
C ILE A 254 -31.60 34.82 20.68
N LYS A 255 -32.85 35.24 20.93
CA LYS A 255 -33.18 36.59 21.42
C LYS A 255 -32.39 36.92 22.67
N LYS A 256 -32.38 35.99 23.63
CA LYS A 256 -31.65 36.15 24.89
C LYS A 256 -30.14 36.26 24.66
N THR A 257 -29.58 35.43 23.79
CA THR A 257 -28.13 35.37 23.55
C THR A 257 -27.62 36.58 22.78
N LEU A 258 -28.36 37.02 21.77
CA LEU A 258 -27.96 38.14 20.90
C LEU A 258 -28.50 39.51 21.36
N SER A 259 -29.31 39.56 22.43
CA SER A 259 -29.97 40.80 22.91
C SER A 259 -30.76 41.52 21.80
N LEU A 260 -31.48 40.74 20.99
CA LEU A 260 -32.24 41.23 19.84
C LEU A 260 -33.58 41.86 20.24
N PRO A 261 -34.17 42.73 19.41
CA PRO A 261 -35.52 43.26 19.62
C PRO A 261 -36.59 42.16 19.64
N ASP A 262 -37.83 42.53 19.95
CA ASP A 262 -38.96 41.59 19.86
C ASP A 262 -39.17 41.13 18.41
N LEU A 263 -38.62 39.96 18.12
CA LEU A 263 -38.78 39.21 16.87
C LEU A 263 -39.87 38.15 16.99
N THR A 264 -40.45 37.78 15.87
CA THR A 264 -41.41 36.68 15.76
C THR A 264 -40.92 35.67 14.72
N LEU A 265 -41.56 34.51 14.62
CA LEU A 265 -41.25 33.54 13.57
C LEU A 265 -41.63 34.06 12.17
N ASP A 266 -42.41 35.13 12.07
CA ASP A 266 -42.67 35.82 10.80
C ASP A 266 -41.46 36.62 10.30
N ASP A 267 -40.52 36.97 11.19
CA ASP A 267 -39.29 37.67 10.85
C ASP A 267 -38.20 36.74 10.29
N MET A 268 -38.51 35.48 9.93
CA MET A 268 -37.52 34.47 9.50
C MET A 268 -36.58 34.96 8.38
N LYS A 269 -37.08 35.74 7.42
CA LYS A 269 -36.26 36.27 6.30
C LYS A 269 -35.56 37.59 6.63
N LYS A 270 -35.78 38.15 7.82
CA LYS A 270 -35.22 39.45 8.20
C LYS A 270 -33.71 39.32 8.42
N PRO A 271 -32.87 40.17 7.79
CA PRO A 271 -31.45 40.19 8.07
C PRO A 271 -31.22 40.73 9.48
N LEU A 272 -30.48 39.98 10.31
CA LEU A 272 -30.29 40.31 11.73
C LEU A 272 -28.84 40.45 12.15
N LEU A 273 -27.94 39.64 11.58
CA LEU A 273 -26.54 39.59 12.00
C LEU A 273 -25.64 39.66 10.78
N THR A 274 -24.71 40.61 10.75
CA THR A 274 -23.69 40.63 9.70
C THR A 274 -22.78 39.40 9.85
N MET A 275 -22.29 38.84 8.75
CA MET A 275 -21.33 37.72 8.84
C MET A 275 -20.05 38.12 9.59
N GLU A 276 -19.64 39.39 9.50
CA GLU A 276 -18.49 39.93 10.25
C GLU A 276 -18.76 39.96 11.76
N ASP A 277 -19.94 40.42 12.19
CA ASP A 277 -20.33 40.36 13.60
C ASP A 277 -20.46 38.93 14.11
N ALA A 278 -21.03 38.02 13.30
CA ALA A 278 -21.14 36.60 13.63
C ALA A 278 -19.76 35.97 13.83
N TYR A 279 -18.81 36.28 12.94
CA TYR A 279 -17.42 35.82 13.01
C TYR A 279 -16.68 36.33 14.25
N LEU A 280 -16.82 37.63 14.55
CA LEU A 280 -16.11 38.29 15.66
C LEU A 280 -16.69 37.90 17.03
N LYS A 281 -18.02 37.80 17.15
CA LYS A 281 -18.69 37.44 18.40
C LYS A 281 -18.71 35.92 18.63
N ASN A 282 -18.49 35.13 17.58
CA ASN A 282 -18.53 33.67 17.58
C ASN A 282 -19.80 33.10 18.26
N CYS A 283 -20.94 33.74 18.04
CA CYS A 283 -22.21 33.20 18.52
C CYS A 283 -22.49 31.88 17.79
N PHE A 284 -23.00 30.87 18.49
CA PHE A 284 -23.46 29.61 17.89
C PHE A 284 -22.42 28.90 16.99
N ASN A 285 -21.13 29.10 17.27
CA ASN A 285 -20.00 28.54 16.52
C ASN A 285 -19.84 29.05 15.07
N TYR A 286 -20.39 30.24 14.77
CA TYR A 286 -20.28 30.86 13.44
C TYR A 286 -18.84 31.05 12.96
N ARG A 287 -17.87 31.25 13.87
CA ARG A 287 -16.46 31.42 13.49
C ARG A 287 -15.94 30.22 12.71
N LYS A 288 -16.21 29.00 13.19
CA LYS A 288 -15.77 27.76 12.53
C LYS A 288 -16.50 27.54 11.20
N SER A 289 -17.81 27.77 11.19
CA SER A 289 -18.64 27.62 9.98
C SER A 289 -18.15 28.54 8.86
N ILE A 290 -17.98 29.83 9.16
CA ILE A 290 -17.49 30.85 8.22
C ILE A 290 -16.06 30.53 7.75
N GLU A 291 -15.17 30.12 8.65
CA GLU A 291 -13.81 29.71 8.27
C GLU A 291 -13.87 28.56 7.25
N ASN A 292 -14.64 27.51 7.51
CA ASN A 292 -14.77 26.38 6.59
C ASN A 292 -15.26 26.82 5.20
N THR A 293 -16.32 27.62 5.13
CA THR A 293 -16.87 28.11 3.85
C THR A 293 -15.86 28.94 3.08
N LEU A 294 -15.25 29.95 3.73
CA LEU A 294 -14.33 30.88 3.07
C LEU A 294 -13.08 30.19 2.51
N TYR A 295 -12.56 29.19 3.22
CA TYR A 295 -11.36 28.46 2.80
C TYR A 295 -11.68 27.33 1.82
N ALA A 296 -12.86 26.69 1.91
CA ALA A 296 -13.31 25.69 0.95
C ALA A 296 -13.62 26.26 -0.43
N GLU A 297 -14.09 27.51 -0.52
CA GLU A 297 -14.41 28.14 -1.80
C GLU A 297 -13.23 28.87 -2.45
N ASN A 298 -12.10 29.00 -1.76
CA ASN A 298 -10.97 29.75 -2.25
C ASN A 298 -9.94 28.82 -2.93
N PRO A 299 -9.71 28.95 -4.24
CA PRO A 299 -8.82 28.05 -5.00
C PRO A 299 -7.39 27.98 -4.47
N ASN A 300 -6.91 29.04 -3.80
CA ASN A 300 -5.58 29.08 -3.22
C ASN A 300 -5.46 28.21 -1.95
N TYR A 301 -6.59 27.84 -1.34
CA TYR A 301 -6.65 27.05 -0.12
C TYR A 301 -7.33 25.68 -0.32
N GLN A 302 -8.13 25.51 -1.38
CA GLN A 302 -8.77 24.24 -1.78
C GLN A 302 -7.80 23.06 -1.90
N ASN A 303 -6.58 23.33 -2.39
CA ASN A 303 -5.56 22.30 -2.59
C ASN A 303 -4.49 22.28 -1.47
N GLY A 304 -4.56 23.18 -0.49
CA GLY A 304 -3.43 23.40 0.42
C GLY A 304 -3.69 23.82 1.86
N GLY A 305 -4.93 24.06 2.28
CA GLY A 305 -5.25 24.39 3.67
C GLY A 305 -4.50 25.61 4.24
N VAL A 306 -4.58 25.80 5.57
CA VAL A 306 -3.88 26.87 6.31
C VAL A 306 -3.29 26.29 7.61
N ALA A 307 -2.04 26.66 7.93
CA ALA A 307 -1.34 26.27 9.14
C ALA A 307 -1.11 27.47 10.07
N PHE A 308 -1.47 27.35 11.36
CA PHE A 308 -1.30 28.38 12.39
C PHE A 308 0.06 28.28 13.11
N LEU A 309 0.68 29.41 13.45
CA LEU A 309 1.67 29.49 14.53
C LEU A 309 0.97 29.18 15.85
N ALA A 310 1.16 27.97 16.39
CA ALA A 310 0.57 27.59 17.66
C ALA A 310 1.55 27.78 18.81
N GLU A 311 1.12 28.47 19.86
CA GLU A 311 1.39 27.92 21.20
C GLU A 311 0.41 26.80 21.55
N ASN A 312 -0.85 26.81 21.07
CA ASN A 312 -1.77 25.67 21.22
C ASN A 312 -2.92 25.76 20.20
N TYR A 313 -3.10 24.77 19.32
CA TYR A 313 -4.38 24.25 18.77
C TYR A 313 -4.13 23.34 17.55
N ASN A 314 -4.67 22.12 17.62
CA ASN A 314 -4.83 21.16 16.53
C ASN A 314 -6.23 21.34 15.92
N HIS A 315 -6.40 21.31 14.60
CA HIS A 315 -7.50 20.68 13.85
C HIS A 315 -7.28 20.94 12.34
N TYR A 316 -6.99 19.88 11.58
CA TYR A 316 -6.96 19.87 10.12
C TYR A 316 -8.21 19.14 9.59
N LEU A 317 -8.78 19.65 8.49
CA LEU A 317 -9.88 19.04 7.74
C LEU A 317 -9.50 17.62 7.26
N LYS A 318 -10.37 16.64 7.54
CA LYS A 318 -10.21 15.21 7.21
C LYS A 318 -10.55 14.92 5.74
N PRO A 319 -9.71 14.20 4.97
CA PRO A 319 -10.19 13.20 4.02
C PRO A 319 -10.53 11.90 4.77
N PHE A 320 -11.35 11.03 4.15
CA PHE A 320 -11.68 9.70 4.67
C PHE A 320 -10.39 8.91 5.01
N THR A 321 -10.31 8.44 6.26
CA THR A 321 -9.08 8.07 7.02
C THR A 321 -8.01 9.16 7.04
N THR A 322 -7.65 9.64 8.22
CA THR A 322 -6.56 10.63 8.31
C THR A 322 -5.26 9.99 7.83
N LEU A 323 -4.37 10.76 7.19
CA LEU A 323 -3.03 10.29 6.82
C LEU A 323 -2.32 9.63 8.00
N GLU A 324 -2.57 10.14 9.20
CA GLU A 324 -2.12 9.65 10.49
C GLU A 324 -2.68 8.26 10.83
N GLU A 325 -3.96 7.99 10.56
CA GLU A 325 -4.56 6.65 10.72
C GLU A 325 -3.91 5.66 9.72
N ARG A 326 -3.71 6.07 8.46
CA ARG A 326 -2.99 5.24 7.47
C ARG A 326 -1.53 4.99 7.87
N ASP A 327 -0.84 5.99 8.39
CA ASP A 327 0.54 5.88 8.88
C ASP A 327 0.65 4.98 10.11
N LYS A 328 -0.39 4.88 10.93
CA LYS A 328 -0.46 3.93 12.04
C LYS A 328 -0.63 2.48 11.58
N ILE A 329 -1.40 2.24 10.52
CA ILE A 329 -1.70 0.88 10.05
C ILE A 329 -0.63 0.36 9.08
N LEU A 330 -0.16 1.22 8.17
CA LEU A 330 0.64 0.81 7.00
C LEU A 330 2.00 1.52 6.90
N GLY A 331 2.29 2.46 7.80
CA GLY A 331 3.44 3.35 7.72
C GLY A 331 4.41 3.25 8.89
N LEU A 332 5.32 4.23 8.94
CA LEU A 332 6.33 4.31 9.99
C LEU A 332 5.72 4.75 11.32
N GLY A 333 4.58 5.45 11.29
CA GLY A 333 3.87 5.88 12.49
C GLY A 333 3.45 4.71 13.38
N GLY A 334 3.01 3.59 12.79
CA GLY A 334 2.65 2.38 13.51
C GLY A 334 3.83 1.73 14.23
N ILE A 335 4.99 1.72 13.58
CA ILE A 335 6.25 1.18 14.10
C ILE A 335 6.76 2.04 15.26
N LEU A 336 6.82 3.36 15.04
CA LEU A 336 7.26 4.33 16.06
C LEU A 336 6.41 4.29 17.33
N GLN A 337 5.12 3.96 17.20
CA GLN A 337 4.18 3.89 18.30
C GLN A 337 4.06 2.50 18.93
N GLY A 338 4.69 1.47 18.37
CA GLY A 338 4.54 0.09 18.83
C GLY A 338 3.08 -0.41 18.73
N THR A 339 2.39 -0.06 17.65
CA THR A 339 1.03 -0.55 17.41
C THR A 339 1.05 -2.01 16.93
N PRO A 340 -0.04 -2.79 17.13
CA PRO A 340 -0.11 -4.16 16.62
C PRO A 340 0.16 -4.27 15.11
N ASP A 341 -0.34 -3.32 14.32
CA ASP A 341 -0.08 -3.28 12.88
C ASP A 341 1.40 -2.98 12.58
N GLY A 342 2.01 -2.06 13.32
CA GLY A 342 3.44 -1.76 13.23
C GLY A 342 4.34 -2.93 13.61
N GLU A 343 4.00 -3.66 14.69
CA GLU A 343 4.71 -4.88 15.10
C GLU A 343 4.60 -5.97 14.04
N ASN A 344 3.41 -6.14 13.45
CA ASN A 344 3.19 -7.08 12.35
C ASN A 344 4.03 -6.72 11.10
N LEU A 345 4.15 -5.42 10.76
CA LEU A 345 5.04 -4.99 9.67
C LEU A 345 6.50 -5.37 9.95
N VAL A 346 6.98 -5.19 11.19
CA VAL A 346 8.34 -5.57 11.59
C VAL A 346 8.53 -7.08 11.46
N GLU A 347 7.60 -7.88 11.96
CA GLU A 347 7.65 -9.35 11.88
C GLU A 347 7.67 -9.83 10.42
N MET A 348 6.78 -9.31 9.58
CA MET A 348 6.72 -9.65 8.16
C MET A 348 8.06 -9.39 7.46
N VAL A 349 8.66 -8.21 7.69
CA VAL A 349 9.95 -7.87 7.09
C VAL A 349 11.08 -8.76 7.62
N GLN A 350 11.12 -9.02 8.93
CA GLN A 350 12.15 -9.90 9.53
C GLN A 350 12.08 -11.33 9.01
N ASN A 351 10.86 -11.87 8.86
CA ASN A 351 10.63 -13.19 8.29
C ASN A 351 11.07 -13.23 6.82
N SER A 352 10.64 -12.25 6.02
CA SER A 352 11.06 -12.14 4.61
C SER A 352 12.57 -11.99 4.47
N TYR A 353 13.22 -11.24 5.37
CA TYR A 353 14.67 -11.09 5.36
C TYR A 353 15.41 -12.39 5.67
N THR A 354 14.90 -13.16 6.63
CA THR A 354 15.48 -14.45 7.00
C THR A 354 15.36 -15.46 5.87
N GLU A 355 14.15 -15.57 5.30
CA GLU A 355 13.87 -16.50 4.21
C GLU A 355 14.61 -16.11 2.93
N LEU A 356 14.71 -14.81 2.62
CA LEU A 356 15.45 -14.34 1.44
C LEU A 356 16.95 -14.62 1.54
N LYS A 357 17.55 -14.45 2.73
CA LYS A 357 18.96 -14.83 2.97
C LYS A 357 19.18 -16.32 2.74
N PHE A 358 18.31 -17.15 3.32
CA PHE A 358 18.35 -18.60 3.12
C PHE A 358 18.24 -18.97 1.63
N CYS A 359 17.24 -18.43 0.94
CA CYS A 359 17.05 -18.68 -0.48
C CYS A 359 18.26 -18.27 -1.32
N TYR A 360 18.83 -17.10 -1.06
CA TYR A 360 20.02 -16.62 -1.76
C TYR A 360 21.23 -17.54 -1.55
N GLN A 361 21.48 -17.99 -0.32
CA GLN A 361 22.57 -18.93 -0.03
C GLN A 361 22.39 -20.26 -0.77
N GLU A 362 21.18 -20.83 -0.78
CA GLU A 362 20.90 -22.08 -1.49
C GLU A 362 21.05 -21.92 -3.02
N LEU A 363 20.60 -20.79 -3.58
CA LEU A 363 20.81 -20.46 -4.99
C LEU A 363 22.29 -20.28 -5.31
N LEU A 364 23.05 -19.63 -4.43
CA LEU A 364 24.49 -19.42 -4.60
C LEU A 364 25.26 -20.75 -4.60
N LYS A 365 24.93 -21.67 -3.68
CA LYS A 365 25.48 -23.03 -3.67
C LYS A 365 25.20 -23.74 -4.99
N TYR A 366 23.92 -23.77 -5.39
CA TYR A 366 23.50 -24.47 -6.59
C TYR A 366 24.14 -23.91 -7.85
N ASP A 367 24.11 -22.59 -8.04
CA ASP A 367 24.71 -21.94 -9.22
C ASP A 367 26.23 -22.14 -9.27
N THR A 368 26.91 -22.13 -8.11
CA THR A 368 28.35 -22.41 -8.02
C THR A 368 28.65 -23.86 -8.41
N THR A 369 27.87 -24.82 -7.90
CA THR A 369 27.97 -26.23 -8.29
C THR A 369 27.81 -26.41 -9.80
N ILE A 370 26.84 -25.74 -10.42
CA ILE A 370 26.61 -25.78 -11.86
C ILE A 370 27.82 -25.24 -12.64
N GLU A 371 28.43 -24.14 -12.18
CA GLU A 371 29.66 -23.60 -12.77
C GLU A 371 30.82 -24.61 -12.66
N LEU A 372 31.01 -25.22 -11.49
CA LEU A 372 32.06 -26.21 -11.26
C LEU A 372 31.86 -27.47 -12.10
N LEU A 373 30.62 -27.92 -12.29
CA LEU A 373 30.29 -29.03 -13.19
C LEU A 373 30.58 -28.68 -14.65
N ALA A 374 30.20 -27.48 -15.09
CA ALA A 374 30.45 -27.01 -16.45
C ALA A 374 31.96 -26.94 -16.75
N GLU A 375 32.76 -26.41 -15.82
CA GLU A 375 34.22 -26.38 -15.93
C GLU A 375 34.85 -27.77 -15.84
N GLY A 376 34.55 -28.53 -14.79
CA GLY A 376 35.21 -29.79 -14.50
C GLY A 376 34.89 -30.90 -15.51
N LEU A 377 33.76 -30.79 -16.20
CA LEU A 377 33.40 -31.69 -17.29
C LEU A 377 33.75 -31.12 -18.66
N ASP A 378 34.23 -29.89 -18.81
CA ASP A 378 34.38 -29.23 -20.12
C ASP A 378 33.06 -29.26 -20.93
N MET A 379 31.96 -28.90 -20.28
CA MET A 379 30.60 -28.89 -20.83
C MET A 379 29.89 -27.57 -20.46
N PRO A 380 30.21 -26.45 -21.14
CA PRO A 380 29.66 -25.15 -20.81
C PRO A 380 28.13 -25.09 -20.92
N GLU A 381 27.51 -25.98 -21.70
CA GLU A 381 26.06 -26.04 -21.86
C GLU A 381 25.30 -26.44 -20.59
N ILE A 382 25.98 -27.04 -19.59
CA ILE A 382 25.39 -27.36 -18.27
C ILE A 382 24.93 -26.08 -17.56
N LYS A 383 25.53 -24.91 -17.85
CA LYS A 383 25.15 -23.62 -17.25
C LYS A 383 23.70 -23.22 -17.52
N VAL A 384 23.02 -23.85 -18.48
CA VAL A 384 21.58 -23.65 -18.70
C VAL A 384 20.75 -23.96 -17.45
N PHE A 385 21.24 -24.82 -16.56
CA PHE A 385 20.52 -25.22 -15.36
C PHE A 385 20.62 -24.22 -14.21
N LYS A 386 21.46 -23.17 -14.29
CA LYS A 386 21.53 -22.12 -13.25
C LYS A 386 20.16 -21.51 -12.99
N GLN A 387 19.89 -21.19 -11.73
CA GLN A 387 18.58 -20.70 -11.28
C GLN A 387 18.59 -19.21 -10.88
N GLY A 388 19.76 -18.55 -10.88
CA GLY A 388 19.82 -17.09 -10.91
C GLY A 388 20.02 -16.43 -9.55
N SER A 389 20.98 -16.90 -8.76
CA SER A 389 21.42 -16.18 -7.54
C SER A 389 21.76 -14.71 -7.82
N GLN A 390 22.36 -14.44 -9.00
CA GLN A 390 22.67 -13.10 -9.47
C GLN A 390 21.43 -12.24 -9.74
N ASP A 391 20.36 -12.80 -10.31
CA ASP A 391 19.11 -12.05 -10.54
C ASP A 391 18.45 -11.67 -9.20
N VAL A 392 18.49 -12.57 -8.21
CA VAL A 392 18.02 -12.25 -6.85
C VAL A 392 18.85 -11.11 -6.24
N LEU A 393 20.18 -11.17 -6.33
CA LEU A 393 21.07 -10.11 -5.84
C LEU A 393 20.75 -8.75 -6.48
N GLU A 394 20.60 -8.70 -7.81
CA GLU A 394 20.30 -7.47 -8.55
C GLU A 394 18.95 -6.86 -8.17
N ARG A 395 17.92 -7.71 -7.97
CA ARG A 395 16.60 -7.26 -7.51
C ARG A 395 16.63 -6.69 -6.10
N VAL A 396 17.36 -7.35 -5.20
CA VAL A 396 17.53 -6.89 -3.82
C VAL A 396 18.27 -5.55 -3.78
N ASN A 397 19.34 -5.39 -4.56
CA ASN A 397 20.05 -4.12 -4.68
C ASN A 397 19.15 -3.01 -5.22
N SER A 398 18.34 -3.30 -6.24
CA SER A 398 17.37 -2.35 -6.80
C SER A 398 16.30 -1.90 -5.79
N LEU A 399 15.86 -2.82 -4.91
CA LEU A 399 14.94 -2.50 -3.82
C LEU A 399 15.57 -1.54 -2.81
N PHE A 400 16.88 -1.67 -2.52
CA PHE A 400 17.56 -0.74 -1.62
C PHE A 400 17.79 0.64 -2.24
N ASP A 401 18.09 0.72 -3.54
CA ASP A 401 18.12 2.00 -4.25
C ASP A 401 16.76 2.70 -4.17
N TYR A 402 15.67 1.94 -4.25
CA TYR A 402 14.31 2.44 -4.08
C TYR A 402 14.05 2.93 -2.64
N ILE A 403 14.50 2.21 -1.60
CA ILE A 403 14.39 2.65 -0.20
C ILE A 403 15.13 3.98 0.03
N GLN A 404 16.25 4.23 -0.65
CA GLN A 404 16.95 5.52 -0.56
C GLN A 404 16.10 6.69 -1.08
N HIS A 405 15.16 6.45 -1.99
CA HIS A 405 14.21 7.47 -2.43
C HIS A 405 13.24 7.88 -1.30
N ILE A 406 12.79 6.91 -0.49
CA ILE A 406 11.95 7.16 0.68
C ILE A 406 12.73 7.99 1.72
N VAL A 407 14.00 7.64 1.98
CA VAL A 407 14.89 8.42 2.88
C VAL A 407 15.01 9.87 2.42
N ARG A 408 15.21 10.11 1.12
CA ARG A 408 15.25 11.48 0.56
C ARG A 408 13.94 12.22 0.79
N THR A 409 12.81 11.55 0.57
CA THR A 409 11.47 12.14 0.76
C THR A 409 11.25 12.54 2.22
N ILE A 410 11.61 11.68 3.18
CA ILE A 410 11.57 12.00 4.61
C ILE A 410 12.43 13.23 4.91
N ASN A 411 13.68 13.27 4.42
CA ASN A 411 14.58 14.40 4.68
C ASN A 411 14.10 15.72 4.06
N MET A 412 13.34 15.66 2.95
CA MET A 412 12.76 16.84 2.29
C MET A 412 11.44 17.30 2.90
N THR A 413 10.81 16.46 3.72
CA THR A 413 9.51 16.75 4.34
C THR A 413 9.71 17.69 5.53
N TYR A 414 8.96 18.80 5.54
CA TYR A 414 8.88 19.64 6.72
C TYR A 414 7.96 18.98 7.77
N TYR A 415 8.56 18.57 8.89
CA TYR A 415 7.86 18.15 10.09
C TYR A 415 7.88 19.27 11.13
N ARG A 416 6.80 19.39 11.90
CA ARG A 416 6.70 20.42 12.95
C ARG A 416 7.75 20.23 14.05
N ASP A 417 8.01 18.97 14.41
CA ASP A 417 9.11 18.59 15.27
C ASP A 417 10.25 18.05 14.40
N SER A 418 11.41 18.72 14.43
CA SER A 418 12.61 18.26 13.70
C SER A 418 13.07 16.86 14.11
N LYS A 419 12.69 16.39 15.31
CA LYS A 419 12.97 15.03 15.77
C LYS A 419 12.17 13.98 14.99
N GLU A 420 10.98 14.33 14.49
CA GLU A 420 10.12 13.38 13.76
C GLU A 420 10.79 12.86 12.49
N ALA A 421 11.50 13.72 11.75
CA ALA A 421 12.28 13.29 10.58
C ALA A 421 13.38 12.29 10.96
N ILE A 422 14.05 12.52 12.09
CA ILE A 422 15.12 11.65 12.60
C ILE A 422 14.54 10.31 13.03
N ASP A 423 13.46 10.33 13.80
CA ASP A 423 12.80 9.12 14.32
C ASP A 423 12.22 8.29 13.16
N ARG A 424 11.55 8.90 12.19
CA ARG A 424 11.04 8.22 10.98
C ARG A 424 12.16 7.61 10.15
N ARG A 425 13.23 8.36 9.91
CA ARG A 425 14.40 7.82 9.20
C ARG A 425 14.99 6.62 9.95
N GLY A 426 15.15 6.74 11.27
CA GLY A 426 15.64 5.65 12.12
C GLY A 426 14.74 4.42 12.07
N ALA A 427 13.41 4.59 12.12
CA ALA A 427 12.46 3.50 12.00
C ALA A 427 12.53 2.81 10.62
N LEU A 428 12.68 3.58 9.54
CA LEU A 428 12.85 3.02 8.19
C LEU A 428 14.16 2.24 8.07
N GLU A 429 15.26 2.78 8.58
CA GLU A 429 16.59 2.12 8.57
C GLU A 429 16.61 0.84 9.42
N GLN A 430 15.89 0.81 10.53
CA GLN A 430 15.73 -0.38 11.37
C GLN A 430 14.82 -1.43 10.74
N LEU A 431 13.73 -1.00 10.11
CA LEU A 431 12.79 -1.91 9.45
C LEU A 431 13.43 -2.53 8.19
N LEU A 432 14.02 -1.70 7.33
CA LEU A 432 14.54 -2.07 6.01
C LEU A 432 16.05 -1.83 5.90
N PRO A 433 16.88 -2.49 6.73
CA PRO A 433 18.32 -2.33 6.65
C PRO A 433 18.84 -2.94 5.33
N PRO A 434 19.94 -2.41 4.75
CA PRO A 434 20.59 -3.01 3.59
C PRO A 434 20.89 -4.51 3.80
N MET A 435 20.39 -5.34 2.90
CA MET A 435 20.65 -6.78 2.90
C MET A 435 21.91 -7.02 2.06
N ASN A 436 23.05 -7.01 2.73
CA ASN A 436 24.37 -7.20 2.13
C ASN A 436 24.58 -8.66 1.65
N LEU A 437 23.76 -9.12 0.70
CA LEU A 437 23.78 -10.49 0.18
C LEU A 437 25.09 -10.79 -0.57
N GLU A 438 25.69 -9.77 -1.20
CA GLU A 438 26.96 -9.92 -1.92
C GLU A 438 28.14 -10.36 -1.04
N SER A 439 28.05 -10.12 0.28
CA SER A 439 29.08 -10.53 1.25
C SER A 439 29.05 -12.01 1.62
N TYR A 440 28.04 -12.77 1.19
CA TYR A 440 28.10 -14.22 1.31
C TYR A 440 28.98 -14.80 0.22
N LYS A 441 30.05 -15.50 0.62
CA LYS A 441 30.99 -16.18 -0.27
C LYS A 441 31.13 -17.65 0.16
N ILE A 442 31.38 -18.52 -0.81
CA ILE A 442 31.72 -19.92 -0.53
C ILE A 442 33.25 -19.98 -0.35
N PRO A 443 33.76 -20.61 0.73
CA PRO A 443 35.19 -20.77 0.96
C PRO A 443 35.93 -21.40 -0.23
N GLU A 444 37.09 -20.88 -0.59
CA GLU A 444 37.89 -21.38 -1.72
C GLU A 444 38.33 -22.84 -1.54
N ASP A 445 38.60 -23.28 -0.31
CA ASP A 445 38.96 -24.66 -0.01
C ASP A 445 37.82 -25.64 -0.30
N GLU A 446 36.57 -25.26 0.01
CA GLU A 446 35.38 -26.04 -0.33
C GLU A 446 35.16 -26.12 -1.86
N ILE A 447 35.30 -24.98 -2.54
CA ILE A 447 35.23 -24.90 -4.01
C ILE A 447 36.27 -25.82 -4.64
N ASN A 448 37.52 -25.73 -4.17
CA ASN A 448 38.63 -26.54 -4.68
C ASN A 448 38.44 -28.04 -4.38
N ALA A 449 37.96 -28.39 -3.19
CA ALA A 449 37.68 -29.78 -2.82
C ALA A 449 36.62 -30.39 -3.74
N LEU A 450 35.49 -29.70 -3.94
CA LEU A 450 34.44 -30.17 -4.84
C LEU A 450 34.92 -30.24 -6.28
N LYS A 451 35.69 -29.26 -6.75
CA LYS A 451 36.29 -29.25 -8.10
C LYS A 451 37.17 -30.48 -8.33
N VAL A 452 38.00 -30.86 -7.35
CA VAL A 452 38.83 -32.07 -7.43
C VAL A 452 37.97 -33.33 -7.55
N GLU A 453 36.88 -33.44 -6.78
CA GLU A 453 35.98 -34.60 -6.87
C GLU A 453 35.23 -34.68 -8.21
N ILE A 454 34.86 -33.54 -8.79
CA ILE A 454 34.22 -33.46 -10.12
C ILE A 454 35.21 -33.88 -11.21
N MET A 455 36.42 -33.30 -11.22
CA MET A 455 37.47 -33.59 -12.20
C MET A 455 37.99 -35.04 -12.11
N ALA A 456 37.84 -35.69 -10.96
CA ALA A 456 38.20 -37.08 -10.76
C ALA A 456 37.07 -38.04 -11.17
N ASP A 457 36.54 -37.89 -12.39
CA ASP A 457 35.43 -38.68 -12.95
C ASP A 457 34.19 -38.71 -12.05
N LEU A 458 33.75 -37.53 -11.58
CA LEU A 458 32.57 -37.36 -10.74
C LEU A 458 32.57 -38.24 -9.48
N LYS A 459 33.74 -38.41 -8.85
CA LYS A 459 33.91 -39.21 -7.62
C LYS A 459 33.01 -38.76 -6.47
N VAL A 460 32.51 -37.54 -6.50
CA VAL A 460 31.50 -37.00 -5.57
C VAL A 460 30.27 -37.92 -5.44
N PHE A 461 29.93 -38.69 -6.49
CA PHE A 461 28.81 -39.64 -6.51
C PHE A 461 29.21 -41.12 -6.29
N LYS A 462 30.46 -41.41 -5.89
CA LYS A 462 30.98 -42.79 -5.83
C LYS A 462 30.30 -43.63 -4.75
N ASP A 463 30.15 -43.09 -3.54
CA ASP A 463 29.73 -43.84 -2.36
C ASP A 463 28.25 -43.61 -2.00
N ASP A 464 27.67 -42.49 -2.46
CA ASP A 464 26.25 -42.20 -2.30
C ASP A 464 25.71 -41.52 -3.57
N LYS A 465 24.86 -42.26 -4.31
CA LYS A 465 24.21 -41.77 -5.52
C LYS A 465 23.10 -40.74 -5.23
N ASN A 466 22.69 -40.61 -3.97
CA ASN A 466 21.66 -39.67 -3.53
C ASN A 466 22.24 -38.44 -2.83
N ARG A 467 23.58 -38.34 -2.70
CA ARG A 467 24.25 -37.20 -2.08
C ARG A 467 23.81 -35.91 -2.75
N ASN A 468 23.42 -34.92 -1.94
CA ASN A 468 23.31 -33.56 -2.42
C ASN A 468 24.70 -32.95 -2.47
N ILE A 469 25.25 -32.75 -3.66
CA ILE A 469 26.60 -32.21 -3.81
C ILE A 469 26.70 -30.75 -3.34
N ASN A 470 25.57 -30.03 -3.26
CA ASN A 470 25.52 -28.68 -2.71
C ASN A 470 25.80 -28.62 -1.20
N ASP A 471 25.58 -29.70 -0.46
CA ASP A 471 25.81 -29.75 0.99
C ASP A 471 27.31 -29.63 1.34
N SER A 472 28.18 -29.69 0.33
CA SER A 472 29.62 -29.52 0.50
C SER A 472 30.07 -28.06 0.39
N LEU A 473 29.14 -27.14 0.09
CA LEU A 473 29.40 -25.72 -0.07
C LEU A 473 28.61 -24.94 1.00
N HIS A 474 29.30 -24.14 1.79
CA HIS A 474 28.75 -23.37 2.90
C HIS A 474 29.03 -21.89 2.67
N PRO A 475 28.09 -21.14 2.09
CA PRO A 475 28.18 -19.69 2.02
C PRO A 475 28.33 -19.09 3.41
N ILE A 476 29.45 -18.42 3.66
CA ILE A 476 29.75 -17.72 4.90
C ILE A 476 29.79 -16.22 4.65
N LEU A 477 29.48 -15.44 5.68
CA LEU A 477 29.62 -13.99 5.61
C LEU A 477 31.10 -13.62 5.69
N GLU A 478 31.59 -12.84 4.73
CA GLU A 478 32.98 -12.40 4.70
C GLU A 478 33.33 -11.56 5.94
N GLY A 479 34.48 -11.85 6.57
CA GLY A 479 34.97 -11.12 7.75
C GLY A 479 34.38 -11.55 9.10
N VAL A 480 33.58 -12.63 9.15
CA VAL A 480 33.11 -13.25 10.40
C VAL A 480 33.93 -14.51 10.68
N GLU A 481 34.50 -14.63 11.88
CA GLU A 481 35.11 -15.89 12.33
C GLU A 481 34.00 -16.89 12.67
N TYR A 482 34.00 -18.01 11.96
CA TYR A 482 33.15 -19.16 12.26
C TYR A 482 34.00 -20.22 12.94
N ASP A 483 33.55 -20.73 14.10
CA ASP A 483 34.18 -21.88 14.75
C ASP A 483 34.11 -23.08 13.79
N LYS A 484 35.28 -23.61 13.44
CA LYS A 484 35.44 -24.75 12.52
C LYS A 484 35.07 -26.09 13.16
#